data_AF-A0AAI9CKZ2-F1
#
_entry.id   AF-A0AAI9CKZ2-F1
#
_cell.length_a   1.000
_cell.length_b   1.000
_cell.length_c   1.000
_cell.angle_alpha   90.00
_cell.angle_beta   90.00
_cell.angle_gamma   90.00
#
_symmetry.space_group_name_H-M   'P 1'
#
loop_
_entity.id
_entity.type
_entity.pdbx_description
1 polymer ?
#
loop_
_entity_poly.entity_id
_entity_poly.type
_entity_poly.pdbx_seq_one_letter_code
_entity_poly.pdbx_strand_id
1 'polypeptide(L)'
;MTELQKRILAYADSLRSRADISPDKFGTAIGVSLVPDEKVSIRHIAKDLATTDGYNYGASYLSVESAREFPSQEVIFYQLGKQPVTDAPNGVCYWEAESAGRALEALGYRTGGEVPFQRGGIRQYRRPITGGSQGMDTSLLTYRSNEGDTARTCVYAVQFGGGDK
;
A
#
# COMPACT_ATOMS: atom_id res chain seq x y z
N MET A 1 -9.86 8.72 10.33
CA MET A 1 -8.78 8.45 9.35
C MET A 1 -7.52 9.10 9.89
N THR A 2 -6.45 8.31 10.01
CA THR A 2 -5.16 8.72 10.59
C THR A 2 -4.39 9.63 9.61
N GLU A 3 -3.38 10.37 10.09
CA GLU A 3 -2.56 11.23 9.23
C GLU A 3 -1.84 10.42 8.14
N LEU A 4 -1.31 9.25 8.48
CA LEU A 4 -0.67 8.35 7.52
C LEU A 4 -1.65 7.87 6.44
N GLN A 5 -2.88 7.50 6.80
CA GLN A 5 -3.90 7.09 5.83
C GLN A 5 -4.24 8.23 4.85
N LYS A 6 -4.32 9.47 5.33
CA LYS A 6 -4.54 10.64 4.48
C LYS A 6 -3.39 10.84 3.49
N ARG A 7 -2.15 10.68 3.93
CA ARG A 7 -0.96 10.77 3.07
C ARG A 7 -0.91 9.69 2.01
N ILE A 8 -1.25 8.45 2.37
CA ILE A 8 -1.35 7.33 1.43
C ILE A 8 -2.38 7.63 0.34
N LEU A 9 -3.55 8.15 0.70
CA LEU A 9 -4.59 8.54 -0.27
C LEU A 9 -4.20 9.74 -1.12
N ALA A 10 -3.58 10.76 -0.53
CA ALA A 10 -3.07 11.92 -1.26
C ALA A 10 -2.00 11.51 -2.28
N TYR A 11 -1.13 10.57 -1.89
CA TYR A 11 -0.16 9.99 -2.80
C TYR A 11 -0.82 9.23 -3.94
N ALA A 12 -1.75 8.31 -3.64
CA ALA A 12 -2.55 7.60 -4.64
C ALA A 12 -3.20 8.56 -5.64
N ASP A 13 -3.77 9.66 -5.14
CA ASP A 13 -4.39 10.65 -6.02
C ASP A 13 -3.39 11.37 -6.91
N SER A 14 -2.21 11.71 -6.39
CA SER A 14 -1.17 12.44 -7.13
C SER A 14 -0.60 11.69 -8.34
N LEU A 15 -0.74 10.36 -8.39
CA LEU A 15 -0.14 9.52 -9.43
C LEU A 15 -0.89 9.64 -10.77
N ARG A 16 -0.33 10.41 -11.71
CA ARG A 16 -0.90 10.62 -13.06
C ARG A 16 -0.07 9.96 -14.17
N SER A 17 1.19 9.63 -13.90
CA SER A 17 2.13 9.06 -14.86
C SER A 17 3.26 8.30 -14.15
N ARG A 18 4.03 7.51 -14.91
CA ARG A 18 5.26 6.87 -14.40
C ARG A 18 6.25 7.88 -13.82
N ALA A 19 6.32 9.09 -14.37
CA ALA A 19 7.25 10.11 -13.93
C ALA A 19 6.95 10.62 -12.50
N ASP A 20 5.74 10.37 -11.99
CA ASP A 20 5.34 10.71 -10.62
C ASP A 20 5.88 9.71 -9.57
N ILE A 21 6.51 8.63 -10.04
CA ILE A 21 7.02 7.54 -9.21
C ILE A 21 8.54 7.65 -9.13
N SER A 22 9.04 7.91 -7.92
CA SER A 22 10.44 7.78 -7.55
C SER A 22 10.56 7.53 -6.05
N PRO A 23 11.72 7.05 -5.55
CA PRO A 23 11.93 6.91 -4.11
C PRO A 23 11.68 8.22 -3.36
N ASP A 24 12.21 9.34 -3.86
CA ASP A 24 12.08 10.65 -3.20
C ASP A 24 10.64 11.16 -3.19
N LYS A 25 9.91 11.02 -4.30
CA LYS A 25 8.51 11.43 -4.39
C LYS A 25 7.63 10.62 -3.46
N PHE A 26 7.83 9.30 -3.43
CA PHE A 26 7.11 8.40 -2.53
C PHE A 26 7.44 8.70 -1.05
N GLY A 27 8.72 8.79 -0.72
CA GLY A 27 9.18 9.12 0.64
C GLY A 27 8.60 10.44 1.12
N THR A 28 8.71 11.50 0.31
CA THR A 28 8.16 12.83 0.64
C THR A 28 6.65 12.79 0.88
N ALA A 29 5.90 12.08 0.01
CA ALA A 29 4.45 12.01 0.13
C ALA A 29 3.99 11.28 1.41
N ILE A 30 4.71 10.24 1.82
CA ILE A 30 4.45 9.52 3.08
C ILE A 30 5.02 10.28 4.29
N GLY A 31 6.04 11.12 4.07
CA GLY A 31 6.76 11.89 5.09
C GLY A 31 7.88 11.11 5.76
N VAL A 32 8.63 10.36 4.95
CA VAL A 32 9.77 9.53 5.36
C VAL A 32 10.92 9.71 4.39
N SER A 33 12.15 9.48 4.86
CA SER A 33 13.32 9.36 3.98
C SER A 33 13.61 7.89 3.75
N LEU A 34 13.56 7.45 2.49
CA LEU A 34 13.92 6.08 2.12
C LEU A 34 15.44 6.00 1.92
N VAL A 35 16.05 4.94 2.45
CA VAL A 35 17.47 4.64 2.25
C VAL A 35 17.63 3.38 1.41
N PRO A 36 18.69 3.23 0.60
CA PRO A 36 18.96 1.99 -0.13
C PRO A 36 19.01 0.78 0.82
N ASP A 37 18.42 -0.34 0.40
CA ASP A 37 18.54 -1.62 1.10
C ASP A 37 19.88 -2.25 0.72
N GLU A 38 20.80 -2.38 1.68
CA GLU A 38 22.12 -2.96 1.48
C GLU A 38 22.07 -4.40 0.93
N LYS A 39 20.97 -5.12 1.16
CA LYS A 39 20.79 -6.50 0.71
C LYS A 39 20.19 -6.61 -0.68
N VAL A 40 19.51 -5.56 -1.15
CA VAL A 40 18.76 -5.55 -2.41
C VAL A 40 18.93 -4.19 -3.09
N SER A 41 19.88 -4.10 -4.03
CA SER A 41 20.31 -2.85 -4.67
C SER A 41 19.21 -2.03 -5.33
N ILE A 42 18.13 -2.69 -5.78
CA ILE A 42 16.98 -2.03 -6.44
C ILE A 42 15.93 -1.53 -5.45
N ARG A 43 16.09 -1.81 -4.15
CA ARG A 43 15.10 -1.53 -3.11
C ARG A 43 15.55 -0.36 -2.23
N HIS A 44 14.62 0.52 -1.90
CA HIS A 44 14.78 1.53 -0.85
C HIS A 44 13.75 1.33 0.23
N ILE A 45 14.11 1.56 1.49
CA ILE A 45 13.29 1.23 2.66
C ILE A 45 13.34 2.33 3.73
N ALA A 46 12.25 2.44 4.49
CA ALA A 46 12.21 3.02 5.82
C ALA A 46 11.39 2.06 6.71
N LYS A 47 11.92 1.72 7.89
CA LYS A 47 11.35 0.70 8.79
C LYS A 47 11.18 1.27 10.20
N ASP A 48 10.43 0.54 11.01
CA ASP A 48 10.18 0.77 12.44
C ASP A 48 9.65 2.17 12.76
N LEU A 49 8.90 2.77 11.81
CA LEU A 49 8.33 4.10 11.95
C LEU A 49 7.11 4.04 12.86
N ALA A 50 7.04 4.92 13.84
CA ALA A 50 5.93 4.98 14.78
C ALA A 50 4.79 5.87 14.27
N THR A 51 3.55 5.46 14.48
CA THR A 51 2.37 6.33 14.34
C THR A 51 1.95 6.88 15.69
N THR A 52 1.21 7.99 15.68
CA THR A 52 0.58 8.56 16.89
C THR A 52 -0.47 7.63 17.50
N ASP A 53 -0.98 6.69 16.71
CA ASP A 53 -2.08 5.80 17.08
C ASP A 53 -1.56 4.46 17.68
N GLY A 54 -0.27 4.38 17.99
CA GLY A 54 0.31 3.26 18.75
C GLY A 54 0.65 2.03 17.93
N TYR A 55 0.80 2.16 16.61
CA TYR A 55 1.30 1.09 15.74
C TYR A 55 2.51 1.53 14.92
N ASN A 56 3.13 0.59 14.23
CA ASN A 56 4.30 0.82 13.41
C ASN A 56 3.98 0.65 11.92
N TYR A 57 4.79 1.29 11.10
CA TYR A 57 4.74 1.09 9.66
C TYR A 57 6.14 1.06 9.05
N GLY A 58 6.20 0.54 7.84
CA GLY A 58 7.37 0.58 6.98
C GLY A 58 6.94 1.06 5.60
N ALA A 59 7.86 1.75 4.92
CA ALA A 59 7.70 2.12 3.52
C ALA A 59 8.80 1.45 2.72
N SER A 60 8.45 0.90 1.56
CA SER A 60 9.46 0.38 0.64
C SER A 60 9.16 0.73 -0.81
N TYR A 61 10.23 0.89 -1.58
CA TYR A 61 10.20 1.18 -3.00
C TYR A 61 11.07 0.14 -3.70
N LEU A 62 10.57 -0.45 -4.77
CA LEU A 62 11.27 -1.44 -5.58
C LEU A 62 11.32 -0.97 -7.04
N SER A 63 12.53 -0.71 -7.52
CA SER A 63 12.75 -0.30 -8.90
C SER A 63 12.47 -1.46 -9.87
N VAL A 64 12.03 -1.13 -11.07
CA VAL A 64 11.88 -2.08 -12.19
C VAL A 64 12.62 -1.54 -13.40
N GLU A 65 13.32 -2.43 -14.12
CA GLU A 65 14.06 -2.06 -15.35
C GLU A 65 13.12 -1.92 -16.55
N SER A 66 11.98 -2.62 -16.53
CA SER A 66 11.00 -2.60 -17.62
C SER A 66 10.47 -1.18 -17.88
N ALA A 67 10.42 -0.79 -19.14
CA ALA A 67 9.77 0.46 -19.59
C ALA A 67 8.23 0.39 -19.52
N ARG A 68 7.66 -0.81 -19.43
CA ARG A 68 6.21 -1.06 -19.45
C ARG A 68 5.60 -1.21 -18.06
N GLU A 69 6.42 -1.55 -17.07
CA GLU A 69 6.00 -1.72 -15.68
C GLU A 69 6.40 -0.49 -14.87
N PHE A 70 5.58 -0.13 -13.90
CA PHE A 70 5.91 0.93 -12.97
C PHE A 70 6.59 0.34 -11.73
N PRO A 71 7.53 1.07 -11.10
CA PRO A 71 8.14 0.66 -9.85
C PRO A 71 7.07 0.35 -8.79
N SER A 72 7.30 -0.68 -7.99
CA SER A 72 6.38 -1.01 -6.89
C SER A 72 6.71 -0.16 -5.66
N GLN A 73 5.69 0.37 -4.99
CA GLN A 73 5.85 1.02 -3.70
C GLN A 73 4.89 0.39 -2.69
N GLU A 74 5.27 0.32 -1.43
CA GLU A 74 4.47 -0.31 -0.40
C GLU A 74 4.54 0.48 0.90
N VAL A 75 3.40 0.64 1.57
CA VAL A 75 3.33 0.98 2.98
C VAL A 75 2.73 -0.21 3.72
N ILE A 76 3.48 -0.81 4.65
CA ILE A 76 3.06 -1.96 5.47
C ILE A 76 2.86 -1.53 6.92
N PHE A 77 1.79 -2.01 7.57
CA PHE A 77 1.43 -1.74 8.96
C PHE A 77 1.67 -2.97 9.84
N TYR A 78 2.21 -2.77 11.04
CA TYR A 78 2.52 -3.86 11.98
C TYR A 78 2.66 -3.34 13.43
N GLN A 79 2.89 -4.25 14.36
CA GLN A 79 3.31 -3.95 15.73
C GLN A 79 4.70 -4.52 15.97
N LEU A 80 5.63 -3.70 16.49
CA LEU A 80 6.96 -4.17 16.86
C LEU A 80 6.89 -5.33 17.88
N GLY A 81 7.76 -6.32 17.70
CA GLY A 81 7.83 -7.52 18.56
C GLY A 81 6.70 -8.54 18.34
N LYS A 82 5.80 -8.32 17.38
CA LYS A 82 4.80 -9.32 16.95
C LYS A 82 5.30 -10.11 15.74
N GLN A 83 4.71 -11.29 15.52
CA GLN A 83 4.95 -12.08 14.31
C GLN A 83 4.49 -11.31 13.06
N PRO A 84 5.09 -11.58 11.88
CA PRO A 84 4.62 -11.02 10.62
C PRO A 84 3.12 -11.31 10.42
N VAL A 85 2.40 -10.33 9.88
CA VAL A 85 0.94 -10.41 9.71
C VAL A 85 0.52 -11.47 8.69
N THR A 86 1.43 -11.80 7.77
CA THR A 86 1.33 -12.94 6.84
C THR A 86 1.38 -14.29 7.56
N ASP A 87 2.06 -14.34 8.71
CA ASP A 87 2.31 -15.55 9.51
C ASP A 87 1.28 -15.70 10.63
N ALA A 88 0.87 -14.59 11.24
CA ALA A 88 -0.18 -14.52 12.24
C ALA A 88 -0.81 -13.12 12.23
N PRO A 89 -2.02 -12.95 11.66
CA PRO A 89 -2.77 -11.71 11.79
C PRO A 89 -2.94 -11.36 13.27
N ASN A 90 -2.41 -10.21 13.69
CA ASN A 90 -2.31 -9.84 15.10
C ASN A 90 -3.62 -9.26 15.69
N GLY A 91 -4.69 -9.32 14.89
CA GLY A 91 -6.02 -8.86 15.21
C GLY A 91 -6.22 -7.34 15.29
N VAL A 92 -5.18 -6.56 14.99
CA VAL A 92 -5.27 -5.10 14.99
C VAL A 92 -5.84 -4.62 13.66
N CYS A 93 -6.89 -3.80 13.72
CA CYS A 93 -7.42 -3.16 12.52
C CYS A 93 -6.77 -1.80 12.30
N TYR A 94 -5.70 -1.74 11.50
CA TYR A 94 -5.01 -0.47 11.20
C TYR A 94 -5.87 0.45 10.33
N TRP A 95 -6.54 -0.11 9.34
CA TRP A 95 -7.47 0.61 8.47
C TRP A 95 -8.54 -0.35 7.97
N GLU A 96 -9.82 -0.01 8.14
CA GLU A 96 -10.92 -0.84 7.65
C GLU A 96 -10.94 -0.91 6.11
N ALA A 97 -10.97 -2.11 5.54
CA ALA A 97 -10.82 -2.33 4.10
C ALA A 97 -11.95 -1.70 3.26
N GLU A 98 -13.20 -1.71 3.74
CA GLU A 98 -14.31 -1.05 3.05
C GLU A 98 -14.14 0.48 3.02
N SER A 99 -13.68 1.06 4.14
CA SER A 99 -13.39 2.48 4.20
C SER A 99 -12.24 2.89 3.28
N ALA A 100 -11.20 2.04 3.18
CA ALA A 100 -10.06 2.25 2.28
C ALA A 100 -10.48 2.15 0.81
N GLY A 101 -11.26 1.12 0.47
CA GLY A 101 -11.79 0.91 -0.86
C GLY A 101 -12.64 2.09 -1.35
N ARG A 102 -13.61 2.54 -0.55
CA ARG A 102 -14.44 3.71 -0.88
C ARG A 102 -13.61 4.98 -1.08
N ALA A 103 -12.56 5.16 -0.28
CA ALA A 103 -11.66 6.29 -0.44
C ALA A 103 -10.90 6.23 -1.77
N LEU A 104 -10.41 5.06 -2.19
CA LEU A 104 -9.78 4.89 -3.51
C LEU A 104 -10.78 5.09 -4.66
N GLU A 105 -12.00 4.59 -4.53
CA GLU A 105 -13.06 4.77 -5.53
C GLU A 105 -13.41 6.25 -5.73
N ALA A 106 -13.45 7.04 -4.65
CA ALA A 106 -13.63 8.49 -4.72
C ALA A 106 -12.50 9.21 -5.49
N LEU A 107 -11.31 8.60 -5.59
CA LEU A 107 -10.18 9.09 -6.38
C LEU A 107 -10.18 8.58 -7.83
N GLY A 108 -11.24 7.88 -8.25
CA GLY A 108 -11.42 7.36 -9.61
C GLY A 108 -10.81 5.98 -9.85
N TYR A 109 -10.37 5.28 -8.80
CA TYR A 109 -10.01 3.87 -8.93
C TYR A 109 -11.26 3.01 -9.06
N ARG A 110 -11.13 1.88 -9.76
CA ARG A 110 -12.17 0.87 -9.88
C ARG A 110 -11.68 -0.43 -9.24
N THR A 111 -12.55 -1.09 -8.46
CA THR A 111 -12.24 -2.41 -7.90
C THR A 111 -12.07 -3.45 -9.01
N GLY A 112 -10.96 -4.19 -8.95
CA GLY A 112 -10.66 -5.33 -9.80
C GLY A 112 -11.04 -6.67 -9.17
N GLY A 113 -11.54 -6.66 -7.93
CA GLY A 113 -11.86 -7.85 -7.14
C GLY A 113 -10.86 -8.13 -6.02
N GLU A 114 -11.09 -9.21 -5.28
CA GLU A 114 -10.23 -9.69 -4.20
C GLU A 114 -9.73 -11.09 -4.55
N VAL A 115 -8.41 -11.29 -4.53
CA VAL A 115 -7.80 -12.60 -4.74
C VAL A 115 -7.28 -13.17 -3.41
N PRO A 116 -7.43 -14.48 -3.13
CA PRO A 116 -6.89 -15.08 -1.91
C PRO A 116 -5.37 -14.97 -1.82
N PHE A 117 -4.84 -14.64 -0.64
CA PHE A 117 -3.39 -14.55 -0.41
C PHE A 117 -3.02 -14.84 1.05
N GLN A 118 -2.25 -15.90 1.29
CA GLN A 118 -1.65 -16.24 2.61
C GLN A 118 -2.60 -16.11 3.82
N ARG A 119 -3.82 -16.68 3.75
CA ARG A 119 -4.93 -16.60 4.74
C ARG A 119 -5.70 -15.27 4.79
N GLY A 120 -5.29 -14.30 3.99
CA GLY A 120 -5.99 -13.05 3.75
C GLY A 120 -6.42 -12.93 2.28
N GLY A 121 -6.53 -11.70 1.82
CA GLY A 121 -6.80 -11.36 0.44
C GLY A 121 -5.94 -10.20 -0.05
N ILE A 122 -5.93 -10.01 -1.36
CA ILE A 122 -5.43 -8.80 -2.00
C ILE A 122 -6.59 -8.19 -2.76
N ARG A 123 -7.07 -7.04 -2.29
CA ARG A 123 -8.09 -6.26 -3.01
C ARG A 123 -7.41 -5.33 -3.99
N GLN A 124 -7.71 -5.49 -5.26
CA GLN A 124 -7.05 -4.76 -6.34
C GLN A 124 -7.91 -3.59 -6.79
N TYR A 125 -7.28 -2.46 -7.03
CA TYR A 125 -7.88 -1.24 -7.53
C TYR A 125 -7.06 -0.73 -8.70
N ARG A 126 -7.71 -0.32 -9.79
CA ARG A 126 -7.03 0.25 -10.95
C ARG A 126 -7.66 1.56 -11.37
N ARG A 127 -6.82 2.56 -11.65
CA ARG A 127 -7.23 3.86 -12.21
C ARG A 127 -6.56 4.06 -13.56
N PRO A 128 -7.33 4.23 -14.66
CA PRO A 128 -6.74 4.52 -15.96
C PRO A 128 -6.04 5.89 -15.93
N ILE A 129 -4.88 5.96 -16.58
CA ILE A 129 -4.09 7.19 -16.77
C ILE A 129 -3.67 7.30 -18.25
N THR A 130 -3.14 8.45 -18.66
CA THR A 130 -2.66 8.69 -20.03
C THR A 130 -3.71 8.35 -21.11
N GLY A 131 -4.95 8.83 -20.94
CA GLY A 131 -6.04 8.52 -21.88
C GLY A 131 -6.49 7.06 -21.88
N GLY A 132 -6.02 6.25 -20.92
CA GLY A 132 -6.44 4.87 -20.72
C GLY A 132 -5.54 3.81 -21.36
N SER A 133 -4.39 4.19 -21.92
CA SER A 133 -3.35 3.26 -22.40
C SER A 133 -2.54 2.64 -21.25
N GLN A 134 -2.48 3.33 -20.11
CA GLN A 134 -1.80 2.91 -18.90
C GLN A 134 -2.77 2.90 -17.71
N GLY A 135 -2.39 2.22 -16.63
CA GLY A 135 -3.15 2.22 -15.38
C GLY A 135 -2.22 2.31 -14.17
N MET A 136 -2.67 3.06 -13.17
CA MET A 136 -2.13 2.98 -11.82
C MET A 136 -2.86 1.87 -11.07
N ASP A 137 -2.09 0.96 -10.50
CA ASP A 137 -2.60 -0.12 -9.66
C ASP A 137 -2.39 0.23 -8.19
N THR A 138 -3.39 -0.08 -7.38
CA THR A 138 -3.33 0.01 -5.92
C THR A 138 -3.92 -1.25 -5.33
N SER A 139 -3.13 -1.97 -4.55
CA SER A 139 -3.53 -3.23 -3.93
C SER A 139 -3.56 -3.08 -2.42
N LEU A 140 -4.63 -3.54 -1.79
CA LEU A 140 -4.77 -3.61 -0.35
C LEU A 140 -4.57 -5.05 0.10
N LEU A 141 -3.53 -5.30 0.89
CA LEU A 141 -3.36 -6.57 1.60
C LEU A 141 -4.33 -6.59 2.77
N THR A 142 -5.26 -7.54 2.78
CA THR A 142 -6.37 -7.61 3.73
C THR A 142 -6.32 -8.87 4.58
N TYR A 143 -6.55 -8.72 5.89
CA TYR A 143 -6.80 -9.86 6.80
C TYR A 143 -7.99 -9.57 7.68
N ARG A 144 -8.65 -10.62 8.16
CA ARG A 144 -9.67 -10.48 9.20
C ARG A 144 -9.02 -10.12 10.53
N SER A 145 -9.61 -9.16 11.24
CA SER A 145 -9.08 -8.62 12.49
C SER A 145 -9.34 -9.50 13.72
N ASN A 146 -10.21 -10.50 13.68
CA ASN A 146 -10.47 -11.47 14.75
C ASN A 146 -11.44 -12.55 14.21
N GLU A 147 -11.74 -13.56 15.02
CA GLU A 147 -12.85 -14.50 14.80
C GLU A 147 -14.15 -13.98 15.45
N GLY A 148 -15.31 -14.37 14.92
CA GLY A 148 -16.64 -14.03 15.46
C GLY A 148 -17.38 -12.90 14.73
N ASP A 149 -18.56 -12.55 15.24
CA ASP A 149 -19.54 -11.67 14.56
C ASP A 149 -19.10 -10.20 14.43
N THR A 150 -18.08 -9.79 15.18
CA THR A 150 -17.50 -8.44 15.10
C THR A 150 -16.26 -8.37 14.21
N ALA A 151 -15.86 -9.48 13.59
CA ALA A 151 -14.67 -9.57 12.77
C ALA A 151 -14.79 -8.68 11.52
N ARG A 152 -13.81 -7.80 11.35
CA ARG A 152 -13.72 -6.87 10.21
C ARG A 152 -12.58 -7.27 9.30
N THR A 153 -12.70 -6.95 8.01
CA THR A 153 -11.57 -7.03 7.08
C THR A 153 -10.78 -5.72 7.17
N CYS A 154 -9.50 -5.83 7.45
CA CYS A 154 -8.62 -4.69 7.68
C CYS A 154 -7.41 -4.74 6.76
N VAL A 155 -6.89 -3.57 6.41
CA VAL A 155 -5.72 -3.38 5.56
C VAL A 155 -4.46 -3.44 6.40
N TYR A 156 -3.50 -4.23 5.92
CA TYR A 156 -2.20 -4.45 6.54
C TYR A 156 -1.05 -3.96 5.65
N ALA A 157 -1.28 -3.82 4.34
CA ALA A 157 -0.37 -3.10 3.46
C ALA A 157 -1.15 -2.43 2.33
N VAL A 158 -0.61 -1.33 1.83
CA VAL A 158 -1.05 -0.66 0.62
C VAL A 158 0.11 -0.66 -0.36
N GLN A 159 -0.08 -1.30 -1.50
CA GLN A 159 0.91 -1.37 -2.56
C GLN A 159 0.46 -0.53 -3.75
N PHE A 160 1.38 0.25 -4.30
CA PHE A 160 1.23 1.02 -5.53
C PHE A 160 2.08 0.41 -6.63
N GLY A 161 1.58 0.50 -7.85
CA GLY A 161 2.27 0.09 -9.06
C GLY A 161 1.49 0.54 -10.28
N GLY A 162 1.65 -0.17 -11.38
CA GLY A 162 0.98 0.15 -12.62
C GLY A 162 1.81 -0.24 -13.82
N GLY A 163 1.37 0.23 -14.97
CA GLY A 163 2.02 -0.03 -16.23
C GLY A 163 1.07 0.13 -17.39
N ASP A 164 1.53 -0.38 -18.53
CA ASP A 164 0.70 -0.52 -19.71
C ASP A 164 -0.49 -1.46 -19.44
N LYS A 165 -1.55 -1.34 -20.24
CA LYS A 165 -2.68 -2.28 -20.22
C LYS A 165 -2.36 -3.60 -20.91
#